data_AF-A0A846CPQ8-F1
#
_entry.id   AF-A0A846CPQ8-F1
#
_cell.length_a   1.000
_cell.length_b   1.000
_cell.length_c   1.000
_cell.angle_alpha   90.00
_cell.angle_beta   90.00
_cell.angle_gamma   90.00
#
_symmetry.space_group_name_H-M   'P 1'
#
loop_
_entity.id
_entity.type
_entity.pdbx_description
1 polymer ?
#
loop_
_entity_poly.entity_id
_entity_poly.type
_entity_poly.pdbx_seq_one_letter_code
_entity_poly.pdbx_strand_id
1 'polypeptide(L)'
;QIQSRDVVRFLKIAAGQSIDDDYWQDRILVPKAIRGCLDECSQEKITEIELENEPLKRVFNKLRPLSADQKKSPFQLENIDLSPEDISLLKENGVIIADGDKYYVSEIFRLGLGFSQNVGRPKIMALARRAGQGI
;
A
#
# COMPACT_ATOMS: atom_id res chain seq x y z
N GLN A 1 -3.91 -0.58 10.61
CA GLN A 1 -3.73 -1.75 11.49
C GLN A 1 -3.17 -2.90 10.66
N ILE A 2 -2.18 -3.65 11.17
CA ILE A 2 -1.67 -4.85 10.48
C ILE A 2 -2.61 -6.01 10.81
N GLN A 3 -3.09 -6.73 9.79
CA GLN A 3 -3.98 -7.89 9.97
C GLN A 3 -3.16 -9.20 10.01
N SER A 4 -3.63 -10.19 10.77
CA SER A 4 -2.95 -11.50 10.87
C SER A 4 -2.74 -12.16 9.51
N ARG A 5 -3.71 -12.02 8.60
CA ARG A 5 -3.62 -12.52 7.22
C ARG A 5 -2.45 -11.90 6.45
N ASP A 6 -2.21 -10.60 6.60
CA ASP A 6 -1.11 -9.93 5.92
C ASP A 6 0.24 -10.47 6.40
N VAL A 7 0.36 -10.77 7.71
CA VAL A 7 1.57 -11.37 8.29
C VAL A 7 1.79 -12.79 7.76
N VAL A 8 0.73 -13.61 7.74
CA VAL A 8 0.82 -14.99 7.22
C VAL A 8 1.20 -15.00 5.74
N ARG A 9 0.60 -14.12 4.92
CA ARG A 9 0.99 -13.95 3.52
C ARG A 9 2.45 -13.56 3.38
N PHE A 10 2.88 -12.54 4.14
CA PHE A 10 4.25 -12.08 4.12
C PHE A 10 5.24 -13.20 4.43
N LEU A 11 4.98 -14.00 5.47
CA LEU A 11 5.81 -15.14 5.84
C LEU A 11 5.82 -16.22 4.75
N LYS A 12 4.65 -16.56 4.18
CA LYS A 12 4.52 -17.55 3.09
C LYS A 12 5.38 -17.15 1.89
N ILE A 13 5.22 -15.92 1.40
CA ILE A 13 5.91 -15.44 0.20
C ILE A 13 7.41 -15.29 0.48
N ALA A 14 7.79 -14.69 1.61
CA ALA A 14 9.19 -14.55 1.99
C ALA A 14 9.88 -15.92 2.14
N ALA A 15 9.20 -16.91 2.71
CA ALA A 15 9.74 -18.27 2.81
C ALA A 15 9.95 -18.89 1.43
N GLY A 16 8.96 -18.80 0.54
CA GLY A 16 9.08 -19.29 -0.84
C GLY A 16 10.25 -18.65 -1.59
N GLN A 17 10.43 -17.34 -1.45
CA GLN A 17 11.54 -16.60 -2.06
C GLN A 17 12.91 -16.84 -1.38
N SER A 18 12.95 -17.55 -0.25
CA SER A 18 14.18 -17.88 0.48
C SER A 18 14.72 -19.28 0.16
N ILE A 19 13.96 -20.12 -0.54
CA ILE A 19 14.30 -21.55 -0.78
C ILE A 19 15.63 -21.71 -1.52
N ASP A 20 15.89 -20.85 -2.51
CA ASP A 20 17.05 -20.98 -3.40
C ASP A 20 18.26 -20.13 -2.95
N ASP A 21 18.24 -19.58 -1.73
CA ASP A 21 19.37 -18.81 -1.19
C ASP A 21 20.40 -19.75 -0.55
N ASP A 22 21.61 -19.76 -1.10
CA ASP A 22 22.74 -20.58 -0.64
C ASP A 22 23.76 -19.79 0.19
N TYR A 23 23.55 -18.48 0.36
CA TYR A 23 24.46 -17.61 1.12
C TYR A 23 24.14 -17.62 2.61
N TRP A 24 22.86 -17.46 2.97
CA TRP A 24 22.41 -17.40 4.35
C TRP A 24 21.98 -18.78 4.86
N GLN A 25 22.90 -19.51 5.50
CA GLN A 25 22.67 -20.87 6.00
C GLN A 25 22.04 -20.94 7.41
N ASP A 26 21.88 -19.81 8.10
CA ASP A 26 21.48 -19.72 9.50
C ASP A 26 20.00 -19.32 9.71
N ARG A 27 19.23 -19.13 8.64
CA ARG A 27 17.87 -18.59 8.70
C ARG A 27 16.95 -19.17 7.63
N ILE A 28 15.67 -19.29 7.98
CA ILE A 28 14.61 -19.70 7.05
C ILE A 28 14.22 -18.55 6.11
N LEU A 29 14.23 -17.31 6.60
CA LEU A 29 13.86 -16.12 5.83
C LEU A 29 15.08 -15.26 5.56
N VAL A 30 15.48 -15.14 4.29
CA VAL A 30 16.67 -14.37 3.93
C VAL A 30 16.34 -12.88 3.72
N PRO A 31 17.27 -11.95 4.03
CA PRO A 31 17.00 -10.52 3.95
C PRO A 31 16.52 -10.04 2.57
N LYS A 32 17.00 -10.67 1.49
CA LYS A 32 16.59 -10.33 0.12
C LYS A 32 15.12 -10.70 -0.13
N ALA A 33 14.70 -11.89 0.30
CA ALA A 33 13.32 -12.36 0.18
C ALA A 33 12.34 -11.52 1.01
N ILE A 34 12.71 -11.20 2.26
CA ILE A 34 11.92 -10.31 3.15
C ILE A 34 11.67 -8.94 2.50
N ARG A 35 12.66 -8.38 1.78
CA ARG A 35 12.50 -7.11 1.07
C ARG A 35 11.73 -7.27 -0.25
N GLY A 36 12.03 -8.33 -0.99
CA GLY A 36 11.47 -8.59 -2.33
C GLY A 36 10.01 -9.02 -2.33
N CYS A 37 9.51 -9.58 -1.23
CA CYS A 37 8.14 -10.09 -1.17
C CYS A 37 7.07 -8.99 -1.05
N LEU A 38 7.44 -7.74 -0.74
CA LEU A 38 6.48 -6.67 -0.49
C LEU A 38 5.61 -6.35 -1.71
N ASP A 39 6.16 -6.42 -2.92
CA ASP A 39 5.41 -6.18 -4.16
C ASP A 39 4.30 -7.23 -4.33
N GLU A 40 4.65 -8.51 -4.23
CA GLU A 40 3.70 -9.63 -4.33
C GLU A 40 2.66 -9.60 -3.19
N CYS A 41 3.11 -9.33 -1.95
CA CYS A 41 2.22 -9.16 -0.81
C CYS A 41 1.17 -8.07 -1.03
N SER A 42 1.62 -6.97 -1.66
CA SER A 42 0.78 -5.82 -1.96
C SER A 42 -0.26 -6.17 -3.02
N GLN A 43 0.14 -6.86 -4.10
CA GLN A 43 -0.79 -7.30 -5.14
C GLN A 43 -1.86 -8.25 -4.60
N GLU A 44 -1.47 -9.29 -3.85
CA GLU A 44 -2.43 -10.20 -3.24
C GLU A 44 -3.38 -9.47 -2.27
N LYS A 45 -2.88 -8.48 -1.51
CA LYS A 45 -3.73 -7.67 -0.62
C LYS A 45 -4.82 -6.93 -1.40
N ILE A 46 -4.45 -6.31 -2.52
CA ILE A 46 -5.41 -5.62 -3.38
C ILE A 46 -6.45 -6.62 -3.90
N THR A 47 -6.03 -7.78 -4.42
CA THR A 47 -6.94 -8.82 -4.91
C THR A 47 -7.95 -9.25 -3.86
N GLU A 48 -7.51 -9.55 -2.64
CA GLU A 48 -8.42 -9.94 -1.56
C GLU A 48 -9.42 -8.85 -1.19
N ILE A 49 -8.94 -7.61 -1.07
CA ILE A 49 -9.81 -6.46 -0.78
C ILE A 49 -10.86 -6.30 -1.87
N GLU A 50 -10.50 -6.51 -3.13
CA GLU A 50 -11.45 -6.43 -4.24
C GLU A 50 -12.49 -7.54 -4.25
N LEU A 51 -12.16 -8.71 -3.71
CA LEU A 51 -13.13 -9.81 -3.53
C LEU A 51 -14.08 -9.54 -2.35
N GLU A 52 -13.60 -8.83 -1.32
CA GLU A 52 -14.32 -8.62 -0.06
C GLU A 52 -15.09 -7.28 0.00
N ASN A 53 -14.64 -6.28 -0.76
CA ASN A 53 -15.12 -4.90 -0.67
C ASN A 53 -15.38 -4.32 -2.07
N GLU A 54 -16.58 -4.58 -2.60
CA GLU A 54 -17.01 -4.12 -3.91
C GLU A 54 -16.98 -2.58 -4.08
N PRO A 55 -17.38 -1.76 -3.09
CA PRO A 55 -17.15 -0.30 -3.16
C PRO A 55 -15.69 0.08 -3.37
N LEU A 56 -14.76 -0.52 -2.62
CA LEU A 56 -13.34 -0.15 -2.69
C LEU A 56 -12.70 -0.62 -4.01
N LYS A 57 -13.12 -1.78 -4.53
CA LYS A 57 -12.78 -2.24 -5.88
C LYS A 57 -13.16 -1.23 -6.96
N ARG A 58 -14.35 -0.62 -6.88
CA ARG A 58 -14.76 0.43 -7.84
C ARG A 58 -13.80 1.60 -7.82
N VAL A 59 -13.34 2.01 -6.64
CA VAL A 59 -12.34 3.08 -6.51
C VAL A 59 -10.99 2.65 -7.08
N PHE A 60 -10.52 1.44 -6.79
CA PHE A 60 -9.26 0.92 -7.36
C PHE A 60 -9.30 0.87 -8.89
N ASN A 61 -10.45 0.55 -9.49
CA ASN A 61 -10.64 0.60 -10.93
C ASN A 61 -10.52 2.02 -11.52
N LYS A 62 -10.84 3.07 -10.76
CA LYS A 62 -10.58 4.47 -11.16
C LYS A 62 -9.09 4.82 -11.07
N LEU A 63 -8.37 4.23 -10.11
CA LEU A 63 -6.94 4.49 -9.90
C LEU A 63 -6.02 3.73 -10.87
N ARG A 64 -6.41 2.55 -11.33
CA ARG A 64 -5.61 1.72 -12.26
C ARG A 64 -5.21 2.40 -13.56
N PRO A 65 -6.11 3.07 -14.31
CA PRO A 65 -5.79 3.66 -15.61
C PRO A 65 -5.02 4.99 -15.52
N LEU A 66 -4.78 5.51 -14.31
CA LEU A 66 -4.01 6.74 -14.13
C LEU A 66 -2.61 6.62 -14.72
N SER A 67 -2.15 7.70 -15.35
CA SER A 67 -0.80 7.80 -15.90
C SER A 67 0.26 7.76 -14.79
N ALA A 68 1.52 7.47 -15.16
CA ALA A 68 2.64 7.49 -14.23
C ALA A 68 2.81 8.85 -13.53
N ASP A 69 2.45 9.94 -14.19
CA ASP A 69 2.50 11.28 -13.62
C ASP A 69 1.44 11.53 -12.55
N GLN A 70 0.28 10.88 -12.68
CA GLN A 70 -0.80 10.95 -11.69
C GLN A 70 -0.58 9.94 -10.55
N LYS A 71 0.06 8.80 -10.82
CA LYS A 71 0.41 7.77 -9.83
C LYS A 71 1.64 8.14 -9.02
N LYS A 72 1.58 9.28 -8.33
CA LYS A 72 2.62 9.77 -7.42
C LYS A 72 2.08 9.83 -6.00
N SER A 73 2.92 9.53 -5.01
CA SER A 73 2.59 9.71 -3.60
C SER A 73 3.54 10.72 -2.96
N PRO A 74 3.03 11.83 -2.37
CA PRO A 74 1.62 12.22 -2.30
C PRO A 74 1.06 12.67 -3.66
N PHE A 75 -0.26 12.61 -3.81
CA PHE A 75 -1.01 13.26 -4.89
C PHE A 75 -1.93 14.36 -4.35
N GLN A 76 -2.42 15.23 -5.24
CA GLN A 76 -3.46 16.22 -4.98
C GLN A 76 -4.72 15.87 -5.78
N LEU A 77 -5.90 16.24 -5.28
CA LEU A 77 -7.19 15.84 -5.86
C LEU A 77 -7.40 16.41 -7.26
N GLU A 78 -6.87 17.59 -7.56
CA GLU A 78 -7.06 18.23 -8.86
C GLU A 78 -6.46 17.40 -10.02
N ASN A 79 -5.56 16.46 -9.69
CA ASN A 79 -4.88 15.61 -10.65
C ASN A 79 -5.55 14.24 -10.84
N ILE A 80 -6.56 13.89 -10.03
CA ILE A 80 -7.22 12.58 -10.06
C ILE A 80 -8.74 12.75 -9.88
N ASP A 81 -9.52 12.24 -10.83
CA ASP A 81 -10.98 12.26 -10.77
C ASP A 81 -11.52 11.25 -9.72
N LEU A 82 -11.58 11.68 -8.47
CA LEU A 82 -12.17 10.96 -7.35
C LEU A 82 -13.27 11.81 -6.71
N SER A 83 -14.43 11.19 -6.45
CA SER A 83 -15.51 11.87 -5.75
C SER A 83 -15.20 12.01 -4.24
N PRO A 84 -15.89 12.91 -3.52
CA PRO A 84 -15.76 13.00 -2.06
C PRO A 84 -16.00 11.66 -1.35
N GLU A 85 -16.94 10.84 -1.87
CA GLU A 85 -17.23 9.51 -1.35
C GLU A 85 -16.07 8.53 -1.59
N ASP A 86 -15.43 8.57 -2.77
CA ASP A 86 -14.24 7.77 -3.05
C ASP A 86 -13.12 8.10 -2.04
N ILE A 87 -12.92 9.40 -1.76
CA ILE A 87 -11.90 9.87 -0.81
C ILE A 87 -12.21 9.44 0.63
N SER A 88 -13.48 9.53 1.06
CA SER A 88 -13.88 9.03 2.37
C SER A 88 -13.61 7.54 2.49
N LEU A 89 -14.00 6.77 1.48
CA LEU A 89 -13.82 5.32 1.46
C LEU A 89 -12.33 4.92 1.52
N LEU A 90 -11.47 5.60 0.76
CA LEU A 90 -10.01 5.36 0.80
C LEU A 90 -9.41 5.71 2.17
N LYS A 91 -9.87 6.77 2.83
CA LYS A 91 -9.41 7.16 4.17
C LYS A 91 -9.84 6.15 5.23
N GLU A 92 -11.12 5.78 5.24
CA GLU A 92 -11.71 4.84 6.20
C GLU A 92 -11.04 3.46 6.13
N ASN A 93 -10.64 3.03 4.93
CA ASN A 93 -9.93 1.77 4.72
C ASN A 93 -8.40 1.89 4.89
N GLY A 94 -7.89 3.07 5.28
CA GLY A 94 -6.47 3.31 5.50
C GLY A 94 -5.60 3.26 4.25
N VAL A 95 -6.21 3.37 3.07
CA VAL A 95 -5.51 3.41 1.77
C VAL A 95 -4.75 4.72 1.63
N ILE A 96 -5.38 5.83 2.05
CA ILE A 96 -4.78 7.17 2.01
C ILE A 96 -4.80 7.88 3.36
N ILE A 97 -3.84 8.77 3.57
CA ILE A 97 -3.73 9.67 4.72
C ILE A 97 -3.65 11.10 4.19
N ALA A 98 -4.52 11.99 4.69
CA ALA A 98 -4.50 13.41 4.32
C ALA A 98 -3.54 14.22 5.21
N ASP A 99 -2.85 15.18 4.62
CA ASP A 99 -2.00 16.16 5.29
C ASP A 99 -2.09 17.50 4.53
N GLY A 100 -2.96 18.40 5.01
CA GLY A 100 -3.33 19.60 4.26
C GLY A 100 -4.04 19.25 2.95
N ASP A 101 -3.49 19.74 1.84
CA ASP A 101 -3.96 19.50 0.46
C ASP A 101 -3.39 18.22 -0.17
N LYS A 102 -2.53 17.48 0.56
CA LYS A 102 -1.82 16.30 0.05
C LYS A 102 -2.42 15.01 0.58
N TYR A 103 -2.50 14.01 -0.30
CA TYR A 103 -2.95 12.65 0.01
C TYR A 103 -1.80 11.67 -0.18
N TYR A 104 -1.35 11.09 0.94
CA TYR A 104 -0.34 10.04 0.96
C TYR A 104 -0.98 8.67 0.83
N VAL A 105 -0.38 7.80 0.02
CA VAL A 105 -0.85 6.42 -0.16
C VAL A 105 -0.04 5.55 0.80
N SER A 106 -0.74 4.75 1.60
CA SER A 106 -0.10 3.77 2.49
C SER A 106 0.75 2.78 1.70
N GLU A 107 1.94 2.44 2.19
CA GLU A 107 2.98 1.73 1.41
C GLU A 107 2.50 0.44 0.72
N ILE A 108 1.73 -0.39 1.43
CA ILE A 108 1.20 -1.64 0.87
C ILE A 108 0.24 -1.39 -0.30
N PHE A 109 -0.57 -0.32 -0.24
CA PHE A 109 -1.44 0.07 -1.35
C PHE A 109 -0.68 0.81 -2.44
N ARG A 110 0.37 1.55 -2.06
CA ARG A 110 1.24 2.27 -3.00
C ARG A 110 1.89 1.29 -3.97
N LEU A 111 2.48 0.21 -3.45
CA LEU A 111 3.07 -0.85 -4.26
C LEU A 111 2.00 -1.60 -5.06
N GLY A 112 0.89 -1.97 -4.41
CA GLY A 112 -0.20 -2.73 -5.04
C GLY A 112 -0.87 -2.00 -6.22
N LEU A 113 -1.09 -0.69 -6.09
CA LEU A 113 -1.75 0.12 -7.12
C LEU A 113 -0.77 0.78 -8.12
N GLY A 114 0.54 0.58 -7.91
CA GLY A 114 1.59 1.09 -8.79
C GLY A 114 1.87 2.58 -8.66
N PHE A 115 1.71 3.14 -7.45
CA PHE A 115 2.08 4.52 -7.16
C PHE A 115 3.60 4.64 -6.92
N SER A 116 4.23 5.61 -7.55
CA SER A 116 5.63 5.95 -7.31
C SER A 116 5.76 6.86 -6.08
N GLN A 117 6.89 6.76 -5.39
CA GLN A 117 7.22 7.66 -4.28
C GLN A 117 7.81 8.95 -4.84
N ASN A 118 7.21 10.11 -4.57
CA ASN A 118 7.84 11.39 -4.87
C ASN A 118 8.90 11.75 -3.83
N VAL A 119 9.89 12.55 -4.26
CA VAL A 119 11.03 13.03 -3.45
C VAL A 119 10.50 13.84 -2.27
N GLY A 120 10.47 13.20 -1.11
CA GLY A 120 9.85 13.73 0.10
C GLY A 120 9.19 12.60 0.87
N ARG A 121 9.97 11.60 1.29
CA ARG A 121 9.49 10.54 2.18
C ARG A 121 8.98 11.23 3.45
N PRO A 122 7.67 11.29 3.71
CA PRO A 122 7.20 11.87 4.94
C PRO A 122 7.72 11.00 6.06
N LYS A 123 8.10 11.59 7.19
CA LYS A 123 8.42 10.79 8.37
C LYS A 123 7.15 9.99 8.71
N ILE A 124 7.16 8.68 8.46
CA ILE A 124 6.00 7.79 8.64
C ILE A 124 5.43 7.92 10.06
N MET A 125 6.29 8.19 11.05
CA MET A 125 5.89 8.48 12.44
C MET A 125 5.09 9.79 12.59
N ALA A 126 5.37 10.81 11.78
CA ALA A 126 4.61 12.06 11.79
C ALA A 126 3.21 11.87 11.19
N LEU A 127 3.09 11.10 10.10
CA LEU A 127 1.80 10.74 9.51
C LEU A 127 0.96 9.87 10.46
N ALA A 128 1.56 8.85 11.07
CA ALA A 128 0.88 7.97 12.02
C ALA A 128 0.39 8.71 13.28
N ARG A 129 1.17 9.66 13.82
CA ARG A 129 0.74 10.52 14.94
C ARG A 129 -0.47 11.39 14.57
N ARG A 130 -0.50 11.93 13.35
CA ARG A 130 -1.58 12.82 12.90
C ARG A 130 -2.88 12.07 12.59
N ALA A 131 -2.78 10.86 12.02
CA ALA A 131 -3.94 10.00 11.79
C ALA A 131 -4.63 9.58 13.10
N GLY A 132 -3.89 9.48 14.21
CA GLY A 132 -4.44 9.20 15.55
C GLY A 132 -4.96 10.43 16.32
N GLN A 133 -4.75 11.65 15.82
CA GLN A 133 -5.19 12.90 16.46
C GLN A 133 -6.55 13.42 15.93
N GLY A 134 -7.16 12.71 14.97
CA GLY A 134 -8.46 13.04 14.40
C GLY A 134 -9.65 12.30 15.05
N ILE A 135 -9.48 11.77 16.26
CA ILE A 135 -10.54 11.15 17.09
C ILE A 135 -10.68 11.96 18.38
#